data_AF-A0A6A4VKF8-F1
#
_entry.id   AF-A0A6A4VKF8-F1
#
_cell.length_a   1.000
_cell.length_b   1.000
_cell.length_c   1.000
_cell.angle_alpha   90.00
_cell.angle_beta   90.00
_cell.angle_gamma   90.00
#
_symmetry.space_group_name_H-M   'P 1'
#
loop_
_entity.id
_entity.type
_entity.pdbx_description
1 polymer ?
#
loop_
_entity_poly.entity_id
_entity_poly.type
_entity_poly.pdbx_seq_one_letter_code
_entity_poly.pdbx_strand_id
1 'polypeptide(L)'
;MLKQLLTEGERYLMTAFHLLDFSEQGLYDVVANLGSLAARFLFQPVEKNAYVYFSRTVERGKPVSAAAGRVLHDLLRAMSLLGLVAVTFGWSYPPPLLLRLYGGALLAAGPAVSLLRAQCAYVLLLAVNGVLECYTFAVMRQEQINGYNRKMVLLSVIFVISTGIFTRLFGGVGFILANCVNMLTRIYVCYRFVAGLPLEPAVSVPPLLGLRPPPAVAAALVTAGLLAAGSESWLYPSSAAAHVAVGALCGAAVVAAAVYSELRLLQAVRERVGDKLKRS
;
A
#
# COMPACT_ATOMS: atom_id res chain seq x y z
N MET A 1 7.56 -20.78 -2.25
CA MET A 1 8.74 -21.05 -1.39
C MET A 1 9.54 -19.80 -1.04
N LEU A 2 10.07 -19.00 -1.98
CA LEU A 2 10.85 -17.79 -1.62
C LEU A 2 10.04 -16.73 -0.83
N LYS A 3 8.78 -16.47 -1.23
CA LYS A 3 7.87 -15.59 -0.46
C LYS A 3 7.63 -16.10 0.98
N GLN A 4 7.38 -17.41 1.14
CA GLN A 4 7.22 -18.04 2.46
C GLN A 4 8.49 -17.96 3.30
N LEU A 5 9.67 -18.18 2.71
CA LEU A 5 10.95 -18.06 3.40
C LEU A 5 11.25 -16.61 3.83
N LEU A 6 10.77 -15.62 3.09
CA LEU A 6 10.92 -14.20 3.43
C LEU A 6 10.00 -13.78 4.59
N THR A 7 8.78 -14.32 4.64
CA THR A 7 7.83 -14.04 5.73
C THR A 7 8.15 -14.81 7.01
N GLU A 8 8.57 -16.08 6.89
CA GLU A 8 9.07 -16.86 8.03
C GLU A 8 10.46 -16.38 8.48
N GLY A 9 11.27 -15.90 7.52
CA GLY A 9 12.61 -15.37 7.76
C GLY A 9 12.64 -14.19 8.72
N GLU A 10 11.62 -13.32 8.71
CA GLU A 10 11.46 -12.23 9.67
C GLU A 10 11.43 -12.71 11.11
N ARG A 11 10.67 -13.78 11.37
CA ARG A 11 10.52 -14.37 12.70
C ARG A 11 11.80 -15.07 13.16
N TYR A 12 12.53 -15.67 12.23
CA TYR A 12 13.87 -16.20 12.48
C TYR A 12 14.89 -15.11 12.76
N LEU A 13 14.83 -13.96 12.07
CA LEU A 13 15.72 -12.82 12.32
C LEU A 13 15.52 -12.26 13.73
N MET A 14 14.27 -12.12 14.17
CA MET A 14 13.97 -11.65 15.54
C MET A 14 14.54 -12.58 16.61
N THR A 15 14.39 -13.89 16.42
CA THR A 15 14.81 -14.89 17.41
C THR A 15 16.32 -15.10 17.40
N ALA A 16 16.95 -15.16 16.21
CA ALA A 16 18.37 -15.47 16.07
C ALA A 16 19.30 -14.31 16.45
N PHE A 17 18.85 -13.07 16.25
CA PHE A 17 19.67 -11.88 16.50
C PHE A 17 19.29 -11.14 17.79
N HIS A 18 18.34 -11.66 18.59
CA HIS A 18 17.84 -11.04 19.83
C HIS A 18 17.58 -9.53 19.67
N LEU A 19 16.92 -9.16 18.56
CA LEU A 19 16.81 -7.75 18.16
C LEU A 19 15.81 -6.95 19.00
N LEU A 20 14.89 -7.65 19.66
CA LEU A 20 13.82 -7.10 20.49
C LEU A 20 13.69 -7.96 21.74
N ASP A 21 13.40 -7.33 22.88
CA ASP A 21 13.08 -8.06 24.11
C ASP A 21 11.73 -8.78 23.98
N PHE A 22 11.49 -9.81 24.79
CA PHE A 22 10.27 -10.64 24.71
C PHE A 22 8.96 -9.83 24.77
N SER A 23 8.92 -8.76 25.57
CA SER A 23 7.77 -7.87 25.68
C SER A 23 7.53 -7.08 24.38
N GLU A 24 8.60 -6.59 23.74
CA GLU A 24 8.53 -5.86 22.47
C GLU A 24 8.15 -6.77 21.31
N GLN A 25 8.64 -8.01 21.29
CA GLN A 25 8.26 -9.02 20.30
C GLN A 25 6.76 -9.33 20.37
N GLY A 26 6.23 -9.57 21.58
CA GLY A 26 4.80 -9.83 21.76
C GLY A 26 3.94 -8.64 21.31
N LEU A 27 4.38 -7.41 21.58
CA LEU A 27 3.69 -6.21 21.16
C LEU A 27 3.72 -6.02 19.64
N TYR A 28 4.89 -6.22 19.04
CA TYR A 28 5.08 -6.20 17.59
C TYR A 28 4.16 -7.21 16.91
N ASP A 29 4.14 -8.47 17.38
CA ASP A 29 3.34 -9.54 16.78
C ASP A 29 1.85 -9.22 16.81
N VAL A 30 1.34 -8.66 17.90
CA VAL A 30 -0.06 -8.22 18.00
C VAL A 30 -0.37 -7.14 16.97
N VAL A 31 0.47 -6.10 16.90
CA VAL A 31 0.26 -4.97 15.99
C VAL A 31 0.41 -5.40 14.52
N ALA A 32 1.42 -6.22 14.21
CA ALA A 32 1.66 -6.72 12.86
C ALA A 32 0.51 -7.61 12.38
N ASN A 33 -0.05 -8.45 13.25
CA ASN A 33 -1.23 -9.25 12.92
C ASN A 33 -2.48 -8.37 12.70
N LEU A 34 -2.69 -7.35 13.52
CA LEU A 34 -3.81 -6.42 13.36
C LEU A 34 -3.68 -5.60 12.07
N GLY A 35 -2.53 -4.99 11.83
CA GLY A 35 -2.31 -4.14 10.65
C GLY A 35 -2.23 -4.93 9.34
N SER A 36 -1.92 -6.22 9.37
CA SER A 36 -1.96 -7.08 8.18
C SER A 36 -3.35 -7.61 7.82
N LEU A 37 -4.40 -7.35 8.62
CA LEU A 37 -5.78 -7.77 8.30
C LEU A 37 -6.27 -7.17 6.98
N ALA A 38 -5.98 -5.88 6.72
CA ALA A 38 -6.32 -5.24 5.46
C ALA A 38 -5.65 -5.97 4.27
N ALA A 39 -4.38 -6.35 4.43
CA ALA A 39 -3.69 -7.12 3.41
C ALA A 39 -4.32 -8.50 3.19
N ARG A 40 -4.69 -9.21 4.25
CA ARG A 40 -5.28 -10.56 4.18
C ARG A 40 -6.69 -10.56 3.58
N PHE A 41 -7.54 -9.63 3.99
CA PHE A 41 -8.97 -9.66 3.63
C PHE A 41 -9.34 -8.80 2.43
N LEU A 42 -8.58 -7.74 2.13
CA LEU A 42 -8.84 -6.86 0.99
C LEU A 42 -7.84 -7.09 -0.13
N PHE A 43 -6.54 -7.06 0.18
CA PHE A 43 -5.52 -7.01 -0.88
C PHE A 43 -5.24 -8.38 -1.50
N GLN A 44 -5.12 -9.44 -0.70
CA GLN A 44 -4.85 -10.79 -1.20
C GLN A 44 -5.91 -11.30 -2.19
N PRO A 45 -7.23 -11.14 -1.95
CA PRO A 45 -8.25 -11.51 -2.93
C PRO A 45 -8.11 -10.73 -4.24
N VAL A 46 -7.86 -9.41 -4.16
CA VAL A 46 -7.64 -8.56 -5.34
C VAL A 46 -6.40 -9.01 -6.11
N GLU A 47 -5.28 -9.25 -5.42
CA GLU A 47 -4.02 -9.73 -6.01
C GLU A 47 -4.22 -11.05 -6.76
N LYS A 48 -4.87 -12.02 -6.13
CA LYS A 48 -5.11 -13.34 -6.73
C LYS A 48 -6.01 -13.24 -7.97
N ASN A 49 -7.08 -12.46 -7.90
CA ASN A 49 -8.01 -12.29 -9.02
C ASN A 49 -7.35 -11.51 -10.17
N ALA A 50 -6.58 -10.47 -9.85
CA ALA A 50 -5.80 -9.72 -10.82
C ALA A 50 -4.75 -10.61 -11.52
N TYR A 51 -4.02 -11.45 -10.76
CA TYR A 51 -3.09 -12.42 -11.35
C TYR A 51 -3.76 -13.35 -12.36
N VAL A 52 -4.91 -13.93 -12.01
CA VAL A 52 -5.67 -14.82 -12.89
C VAL A 52 -6.14 -14.06 -14.14
N TYR A 53 -6.65 -12.84 -13.97
CA TYR A 53 -7.09 -11.99 -15.08
C TYR A 53 -5.94 -11.70 -16.06
N PHE A 54 -4.80 -11.20 -15.56
CA PHE A 54 -3.67 -10.83 -16.41
C PHE A 54 -3.01 -12.04 -17.05
N SER A 55 -2.94 -13.18 -16.35
CA SER A 55 -2.37 -14.42 -16.91
C SER A 55 -3.16 -14.96 -18.11
N ARG A 56 -4.45 -14.59 -18.23
CA ARG A 56 -5.31 -14.95 -19.37
C ARG A 56 -5.37 -13.89 -20.45
N THR A 57 -5.17 -12.63 -20.08
CA THR A 57 -5.38 -11.47 -20.97
C THR A 57 -4.09 -10.95 -21.58
N VAL A 58 -2.94 -11.21 -20.95
CA VAL A 58 -1.63 -10.77 -21.44
C VAL A 58 -0.87 -11.94 -22.03
N GLU A 59 -0.39 -11.76 -23.26
CA GLU A 59 0.52 -12.69 -23.90
C GLU A 59 1.98 -12.30 -23.61
N ARG A 60 2.78 -13.26 -23.14
CA ARG A 60 4.17 -13.01 -22.75
C ARG A 60 5.01 -12.63 -23.97
N GLY A 61 5.75 -11.53 -23.84
CA GLY A 61 6.63 -11.02 -24.90
C GLY A 61 5.93 -10.17 -25.97
N LYS A 62 4.60 -9.99 -25.89
CA LYS A 62 3.87 -9.05 -26.74
C LYS A 62 3.68 -7.69 -26.03
N PRO A 63 3.42 -6.61 -26.79
CA PRO A 63 3.03 -5.34 -26.22
C PRO A 63 1.80 -5.45 -25.31
N VAL A 64 1.75 -4.62 -24.27
CA VAL A 64 0.62 -4.56 -23.35
C VAL A 64 -0.59 -4.00 -24.07
N SER A 65 -1.68 -4.77 -24.08
CA SER A 65 -2.92 -4.34 -24.71
C SER A 65 -3.57 -3.17 -24.00
N ALA A 66 -4.31 -2.35 -24.74
CA ALA A 66 -5.02 -1.21 -24.17
C ALA A 66 -6.01 -1.61 -23.04
N ALA A 67 -6.62 -2.80 -23.14
CA ALA A 67 -7.51 -3.32 -22.11
C ALA A 67 -6.75 -3.70 -20.83
N ALA A 68 -5.68 -4.50 -20.95
CA ALA A 68 -4.88 -4.91 -19.80
C ALA A 68 -4.21 -3.71 -19.12
N GLY A 69 -3.72 -2.74 -19.90
CA GLY A 69 -3.14 -1.50 -19.40
C GLY A 69 -4.14 -0.67 -18.58
N ARG A 70 -5.39 -0.56 -19.02
CA ARG A 70 -6.46 0.13 -18.26
C ARG A 70 -6.78 -0.58 -16.95
N VAL A 71 -6.95 -1.90 -16.97
CA VAL A 71 -7.22 -2.65 -15.72
C VAL A 71 -6.06 -2.51 -14.73
N LEU A 72 -4.81 -2.56 -15.19
CA LEU A 72 -3.66 -2.32 -14.32
C LEU A 72 -3.66 -0.90 -13.75
N HIS A 73 -3.95 0.11 -14.58
CA HIS A 73 -4.07 1.49 -14.13
C HIS A 73 -5.11 1.64 -13.01
N ASP A 74 -6.30 1.08 -13.21
CA ASP A 74 -7.41 1.24 -12.29
C ASP A 74 -7.18 0.46 -10.98
N LEU A 75 -6.59 -0.72 -11.05
CA LEU A 75 -6.18 -1.48 -9.86
C LEU A 75 -5.09 -0.75 -9.06
N LEU A 76 -4.05 -0.22 -9.71
CA LEU A 76 -3.01 0.55 -9.03
C LEU A 76 -3.60 1.79 -8.37
N ARG A 77 -4.51 2.48 -9.05
CA ARG A 77 -5.21 3.64 -8.50
C ARG A 77 -6.06 3.30 -7.29
N ALA A 78 -6.92 2.29 -7.40
CA ALA A 78 -7.79 1.87 -6.30
C ALA A 78 -6.97 1.46 -5.07
N MET A 79 -5.93 0.65 -5.27
CA MET A 79 -5.11 0.12 -4.18
C MET A 79 -4.21 1.19 -3.55
N SER A 80 -3.65 2.10 -4.35
CA SER A 80 -2.94 3.28 -3.82
C SER A 80 -3.87 4.18 -3.02
N LEU A 81 -5.09 4.44 -3.49
CA LEU A 81 -6.05 5.27 -2.77
C LEU A 81 -6.47 4.63 -1.44
N LEU A 82 -6.78 3.33 -1.43
CA LEU A 82 -7.07 2.59 -0.20
C LEU A 82 -5.89 2.64 0.79
N GLY A 83 -4.68 2.44 0.29
CA GLY A 83 -3.46 2.56 1.08
C GLY A 83 -3.27 3.98 1.65
N LEU A 84 -3.46 5.01 0.84
CA LEU A 84 -3.32 6.41 1.27
C LEU A 84 -4.36 6.79 2.32
N VAL A 85 -5.61 6.35 2.17
CA VAL A 85 -6.65 6.50 3.20
C VAL A 85 -6.22 5.81 4.50
N ALA A 86 -5.67 4.60 4.42
CA ALA A 86 -5.17 3.89 5.60
C ALA A 86 -4.02 4.64 6.29
N VAL A 87 -3.13 5.29 5.55
CA VAL A 87 -2.07 6.15 6.13
C VAL A 87 -2.65 7.40 6.76
N THR A 88 -3.47 8.15 6.01
CA THR A 88 -4.04 9.43 6.44
C THR A 88 -4.87 9.27 7.71
N PHE A 89 -5.78 8.30 7.76
CA PHE A 89 -6.65 8.12 8.91
C PHE A 89 -6.01 7.22 9.96
N GLY A 90 -5.34 6.13 9.58
CA GLY A 90 -4.74 5.20 10.53
C GLY A 90 -3.64 5.82 11.41
N TRP A 91 -3.05 6.94 11.00
CA TRP A 91 -2.13 7.70 11.84
C TRP A 91 -2.82 8.31 13.08
N SER A 92 -3.99 8.94 12.91
CA SER A 92 -4.68 9.75 13.93
C SER A 92 -6.00 9.15 14.44
N TYR A 93 -6.54 8.16 13.74
CA TYR A 93 -7.77 7.44 14.02
C TYR A 93 -7.59 5.99 13.52
N PRO A 94 -7.21 4.96 14.30
CA PRO A 94 -7.34 4.86 15.76
C PRO A 94 -6.32 3.88 16.40
N PRO A 95 -5.13 4.29 16.82
CA PRO A 95 -4.29 3.40 17.63
C PRO A 95 -4.84 3.17 19.04
N PRO A 96 -5.25 4.19 19.82
CA PRO A 96 -5.71 3.95 21.19
C PRO A 96 -7.06 3.21 21.26
N LEU A 97 -8.00 3.49 20.35
CA LEU A 97 -9.34 2.90 20.39
C LEU A 97 -9.35 1.44 19.93
N LEU A 98 -8.65 1.10 18.83
CA LEU A 98 -8.53 -0.30 18.37
C LEU A 98 -7.72 -1.13 19.36
N LEU A 99 -6.61 -0.58 19.87
CA LEU A 99 -5.77 -1.31 20.83
C LEU A 99 -6.49 -1.48 22.18
N ARG A 100 -7.29 -0.51 22.61
CA ARG A 100 -8.16 -0.65 23.79
C ARG A 100 -9.25 -1.70 23.59
N LEU A 101 -9.83 -1.80 22.41
CA LEU A 101 -10.83 -2.82 22.07
C LEU A 101 -10.21 -4.23 22.00
N TYR A 102 -8.99 -4.34 21.49
CA TYR A 102 -8.32 -5.62 21.25
C TYR A 102 -7.60 -6.19 22.48
N GLY A 103 -6.92 -5.36 23.27
CA GLY A 103 -6.14 -5.83 24.44
C GLY A 103 -6.10 -4.85 25.62
N GLY A 104 -7.09 -3.97 25.73
CA GLY A 104 -7.29 -3.14 26.91
C GLY A 104 -6.36 -1.92 27.02
N ALA A 105 -6.41 -1.24 28.17
CA ALA A 105 -5.70 0.02 28.41
C ALA A 105 -4.17 -0.10 28.28
N LEU A 106 -3.62 -1.29 28.49
CA LEU A 106 -2.18 -1.57 28.42
C LEU A 106 -1.60 -1.43 27.00
N LEU A 107 -2.40 -1.73 25.97
CA LEU A 107 -2.01 -1.54 24.56
C LEU A 107 -2.39 -0.15 24.04
N ALA A 108 -3.33 0.52 24.71
CA ALA A 108 -3.87 1.82 24.29
C ALA A 108 -2.96 3.02 24.63
N ALA A 109 -1.91 2.80 25.43
CA ALA A 109 -0.89 3.76 25.75
C ALA A 109 0.50 3.12 25.60
N GLY A 110 1.44 3.79 24.94
CA GLY A 110 2.82 3.33 24.80
C GLY A 110 3.25 2.92 23.38
N PRO A 111 4.31 2.08 23.23
CA PRO A 111 4.97 1.81 21.94
C PRO A 111 4.09 1.20 20.85
N ALA A 112 2.99 0.55 21.25
CA ALA A 112 2.01 -0.08 20.37
C ALA A 112 1.36 0.92 19.40
N VAL A 113 1.15 2.16 19.86
CA VAL A 113 0.59 3.24 19.04
C VAL A 113 1.54 3.58 17.90
N SER A 114 2.83 3.76 18.21
CA SER A 114 3.86 4.07 17.20
C SER A 114 4.07 2.91 16.22
N LEU A 115 4.02 1.67 16.71
CA LEU A 115 4.07 0.48 15.86
C LEU A 115 2.89 0.45 14.89
N LEU A 116 1.66 0.70 15.37
CA LEU A 116 0.47 0.62 14.53
C LEU A 116 0.44 1.75 13.50
N ARG A 117 0.90 2.96 13.87
CA ARG A 117 1.08 4.07 12.91
C ARG A 117 2.08 3.71 11.81
N ALA A 118 3.23 3.13 12.17
CA ALA A 118 4.21 2.65 11.18
C ALA A 118 3.61 1.52 10.32
N GLN A 119 2.80 0.64 10.91
CA GLN A 119 2.11 -0.41 10.18
C GLN A 119 1.07 0.13 9.19
N CYS A 120 0.36 1.21 9.52
CA CYS A 120 -0.52 1.91 8.56
C CYS A 120 0.26 2.46 7.36
N ALA A 121 1.45 3.03 7.57
CA ALA A 121 2.35 3.42 6.49
C ALA A 121 2.77 2.22 5.63
N TYR A 122 3.06 1.08 6.26
CA TYR A 122 3.42 -0.16 5.58
C TYR A 122 2.28 -0.75 4.73
N VAL A 123 1.02 -0.61 5.17
CA VAL A 123 -0.17 -1.08 4.42
C VAL A 123 -0.25 -0.47 3.01
N LEU A 124 0.12 0.81 2.84
CA LEU A 124 0.18 1.42 1.50
C LEU A 124 1.17 0.70 0.58
N LEU A 125 2.34 0.34 1.12
CA LEU A 125 3.36 -0.38 0.36
C LEU A 125 2.90 -1.79 0.00
N LEU A 126 2.22 -2.48 0.91
CA LEU A 126 1.63 -3.79 0.64
C LEU A 126 0.58 -3.72 -0.48
N ALA A 127 -0.30 -2.71 -0.45
CA ALA A 127 -1.34 -2.51 -1.46
C ALA A 127 -0.75 -2.35 -2.87
N VAL A 128 0.26 -1.48 -2.99
CA VAL A 128 0.94 -1.20 -4.26
C VAL A 128 1.78 -2.37 -4.73
N ASN A 129 2.54 -2.99 -3.82
CA ASN A 129 3.40 -4.14 -4.12
C ASN A 129 2.59 -5.32 -4.66
N GLY A 130 1.45 -5.66 -4.04
CA GLY A 130 0.62 -6.79 -4.46
C GLY A 130 0.19 -6.69 -5.93
N VAL A 131 -0.37 -5.54 -6.34
CA VAL A 131 -0.81 -5.32 -7.74
C VAL A 131 0.37 -5.34 -8.71
N LEU A 132 1.48 -4.67 -8.37
CA LEU A 132 2.65 -4.62 -9.26
C LEU A 132 3.28 -6.01 -9.42
N GLU A 133 3.46 -6.76 -8.34
CA GLU A 133 4.03 -8.11 -8.39
C GLU A 133 3.12 -9.07 -9.15
N CYS A 134 1.82 -9.07 -8.88
CA CYS A 134 0.91 -10.00 -9.54
C CYS A 134 0.86 -9.76 -11.05
N TYR A 135 0.82 -8.50 -11.48
CA TYR A 135 0.92 -8.16 -12.89
C TYR A 135 2.28 -8.58 -13.47
N THR A 136 3.37 -8.24 -12.78
CA THR A 136 4.74 -8.56 -13.21
C THR A 136 4.92 -10.06 -13.42
N PHE A 137 4.47 -10.91 -12.49
CA PHE A 137 4.55 -12.36 -12.62
C PHE A 137 3.63 -12.95 -13.69
N ALA A 138 2.49 -12.32 -13.98
CA ALA A 138 1.64 -12.71 -15.09
C ALA A 138 2.34 -12.49 -16.44
N VAL A 139 3.17 -11.45 -16.57
CA VAL A 139 3.82 -11.03 -17.82
C VAL A 139 5.25 -11.57 -18.02
N MET A 140 6.05 -11.72 -16.96
CA MET A 140 7.45 -12.14 -17.06
C MET A 140 7.61 -13.53 -17.69
N ARG A 141 8.58 -13.76 -18.56
CA ARG A 141 9.01 -15.11 -18.99
C ARG A 141 9.80 -15.82 -17.88
N GLN A 142 10.01 -17.13 -18.02
CA GLN A 142 10.71 -17.92 -17.01
C GLN A 142 12.13 -17.40 -16.72
N GLU A 143 12.86 -16.93 -17.75
CA GLU A 143 14.20 -16.36 -17.57
C GLU A 143 14.16 -15.05 -16.77
N GLN A 144 13.11 -14.26 -16.98
CA GLN A 144 12.88 -13.00 -16.27
C GLN A 144 12.49 -13.25 -14.82
N ILE A 145 11.69 -14.30 -14.55
CA ILE A 145 11.37 -14.77 -13.19
C ILE A 145 12.64 -15.21 -12.47
N ASN A 146 13.53 -15.96 -13.13
CA ASN A 146 14.80 -16.38 -12.54
C ASN A 146 15.70 -15.17 -12.23
N GLY A 147 15.77 -14.20 -13.13
CA GLY A 147 16.48 -12.93 -12.91
C GLY A 147 15.88 -12.10 -11.77
N TYR A 148 14.55 -12.07 -11.65
CA TYR A 148 13.84 -11.45 -10.53
C TYR A 148 14.18 -12.11 -9.21
N ASN A 149 14.11 -13.44 -9.14
CA ASN A 149 14.44 -14.21 -7.94
C ASN A 149 15.90 -13.97 -7.49
N ARG A 150 16.85 -13.88 -8.44
CA ARG A 150 18.24 -13.53 -8.12
C ARG A 150 18.38 -12.12 -7.54
N LYS A 151 17.67 -11.14 -8.11
CA LYS A 151 17.62 -9.77 -7.54
C LYS A 151 17.02 -9.79 -6.14
N MET A 152 15.96 -10.57 -5.91
CA MET A 152 15.33 -10.69 -4.59
C MET A 152 16.29 -11.26 -3.55
N VAL A 153 17.10 -12.26 -3.88
CA VAL A 153 18.12 -12.79 -2.97
C VAL A 153 19.12 -11.69 -2.56
N LEU A 154 19.60 -10.89 -3.51
CA LEU A 154 20.50 -9.76 -3.20
C LEU A 154 19.82 -8.70 -2.33
N LEU A 155 18.56 -8.37 -2.65
CA LEU A 155 17.77 -7.40 -1.87
C LEU A 155 17.46 -7.91 -0.45
N SER A 156 17.35 -9.22 -0.23
CA SER A 156 17.20 -9.81 1.10
C SER A 156 18.38 -9.52 2.01
N VAL A 157 19.61 -9.47 1.48
CA VAL A 157 20.80 -9.10 2.27
C VAL A 157 20.68 -7.66 2.76
N ILE A 158 20.24 -6.75 1.88
CA ILE A 158 19.97 -5.34 2.24
C ILE A 158 18.90 -5.29 3.33
N PHE A 159 17.82 -6.06 3.18
CA PHE A 159 16.76 -6.13 4.18
C PHE A 159 17.28 -6.61 5.56
N VAL A 160 18.11 -7.65 5.62
CA VAL A 160 18.71 -8.14 6.87
C VAL A 160 19.56 -7.05 7.53
N ILE A 161 20.40 -6.37 6.75
CA ILE A 161 21.24 -5.26 7.25
C ILE A 161 20.37 -4.11 7.74
N SER A 162 19.37 -3.68 6.97
CA SER A 162 18.43 -2.63 7.36
C SER A 162 17.66 -3.01 8.62
N THR A 163 17.29 -4.28 8.79
CA THR A 163 16.62 -4.78 9.98
C THR A 163 17.52 -4.64 11.20
N GLY A 164 18.79 -5.06 11.11
CA GLY A 164 19.74 -4.89 12.21
C GLY A 164 20.00 -3.43 12.58
N ILE A 165 20.15 -2.54 11.59
CA ILE A 165 20.40 -1.11 11.81
C ILE A 165 19.15 -0.43 12.41
N PHE A 166 18.01 -0.54 11.76
CA PHE A 166 16.82 0.19 12.19
C PHE A 166 16.25 -0.33 13.49
N THR A 167 16.28 -1.65 13.74
CA THR A 167 15.77 -2.20 15.00
C THR A 167 16.62 -1.72 16.18
N ARG A 168 17.95 -1.59 16.02
CA ARG A 168 18.81 -1.00 17.07
C ARG A 168 18.54 0.48 17.32
N LEU A 169 18.14 1.23 16.29
CA LEU A 169 17.89 2.67 16.40
C LEU A 169 16.48 3.01 16.89
N PHE A 170 15.48 2.21 16.52
CA PHE A 170 14.06 2.55 16.69
C PHE A 170 13.22 1.41 17.28
N GLY A 171 13.84 0.35 17.82
CA GLY A 171 13.15 -0.83 18.35
C GLY A 171 12.22 -1.46 17.32
N GLY A 172 11.04 -1.91 17.76
CA GLY A 172 10.07 -2.58 16.88
C GLY A 172 9.58 -1.71 15.71
N VAL A 173 9.54 -0.38 15.87
CA VAL A 173 9.21 0.54 14.75
C VAL A 173 10.29 0.45 13.66
N GLY A 174 11.56 0.33 14.07
CA GLY A 174 12.67 0.11 13.16
C GLY A 174 12.54 -1.16 12.33
N PHE A 175 12.01 -2.23 12.93
CA PHE A 175 11.71 -3.46 12.20
C PHE A 175 10.64 -3.25 11.12
N ILE A 176 9.58 -2.48 11.40
CA ILE A 176 8.56 -2.10 10.40
C ILE A 176 9.20 -1.25 9.29
N LEU A 177 10.06 -0.30 9.63
CA LEU A 177 10.78 0.52 8.64
C LEU A 177 11.69 -0.32 7.73
N ALA A 178 12.35 -1.35 8.27
CA ALA A 178 13.15 -2.27 7.46
C ALA A 178 12.26 -3.05 6.47
N ASN A 179 11.07 -3.44 6.92
CA ASN A 179 10.04 -4.03 6.06
C ASN A 179 9.53 -3.07 4.99
N CYS A 180 9.38 -1.78 5.29
CA CYS A 180 9.10 -0.76 4.30
C CYS A 180 10.21 -0.70 3.23
N VAL A 181 11.49 -0.76 3.60
CA VAL A 181 12.61 -0.82 2.64
C VAL A 181 12.51 -2.06 1.76
N ASN A 182 12.25 -3.24 2.35
CA ASN A 182 12.04 -4.47 1.61
C ASN A 182 10.91 -4.33 0.56
N MET A 183 9.75 -3.80 0.95
CA MET A 183 8.65 -3.58 0.00
C MET A 183 8.96 -2.51 -1.05
N LEU A 184 9.63 -1.43 -0.69
CA LEU A 184 10.04 -0.37 -1.64
C LEU A 184 10.97 -0.92 -2.72
N THR A 185 11.96 -1.75 -2.35
CA THR A 185 12.86 -2.36 -3.33
C THR A 185 12.13 -3.31 -4.28
N ARG A 186 11.15 -4.07 -3.78
CA ARG A 186 10.29 -4.94 -4.62
C ARG A 186 9.42 -4.12 -5.57
N ILE A 187 8.76 -3.08 -5.05
CA ILE A 187 8.00 -2.11 -5.85
C ILE A 187 8.89 -1.52 -6.94
N TYR A 188 10.12 -1.11 -6.61
CA TYR A 188 11.05 -0.55 -7.58
C TYR A 188 11.39 -1.53 -8.71
N VAL A 189 11.71 -2.79 -8.39
CA VAL A 189 12.03 -3.80 -9.41
C VAL A 189 10.83 -4.05 -10.33
N CYS A 190 9.63 -4.20 -9.78
CA CYS A 190 8.40 -4.41 -10.55
C CYS A 190 8.03 -3.17 -11.38
N TYR A 191 8.09 -1.98 -10.78
CA TYR A 191 7.85 -0.71 -11.46
C TYR A 191 8.77 -0.54 -12.66
N ARG A 192 10.08 -0.78 -12.49
CA ARG A 192 11.06 -0.69 -13.58
C ARG A 192 10.78 -1.70 -14.69
N PHE A 193 10.33 -2.90 -14.35
CA PHE A 193 9.92 -3.90 -15.34
C PHE A 193 8.70 -3.44 -16.13
N VAL A 194 7.62 -3.04 -15.44
CA VAL A 194 6.37 -2.58 -16.06
C VAL A 194 6.59 -1.31 -16.91
N ALA A 195 7.40 -0.37 -16.42
CA ALA A 195 7.74 0.86 -17.15
C ALA A 195 8.52 0.60 -18.44
N GLY A 196 9.25 -0.52 -18.50
CA GLY A 196 10.01 -0.93 -19.68
C GLY A 196 9.23 -1.81 -20.65
N LEU A 197 7.96 -2.14 -20.36
CA LEU A 197 7.15 -2.95 -21.26
C LEU A 197 6.71 -2.13 -22.48
N PRO A 198 6.78 -2.72 -23.69
CA PRO A 198 6.20 -2.08 -24.87
C PRO A 198 4.69 -1.98 -24.70
N LEU A 199 4.11 -0.81 -25.01
CA LEU A 199 2.68 -0.56 -24.98
C LEU A 199 2.14 -0.58 -26.41
N GLU A 200 0.93 -1.10 -26.61
CA GLU A 200 0.25 -0.92 -27.90
C GLU A 200 0.01 0.57 -28.19
N PRO A 201 0.02 1.00 -29.47
CA PRO A 201 -0.26 2.39 -29.84
C PRO A 201 -1.63 2.91 -29.37
N ALA A 202 -2.59 2.00 -29.17
CA ALA A 202 -3.92 2.31 -28.66
C ALA A 202 -3.95 2.61 -27.15
N VAL A 203 -2.86 2.38 -26.42
CA VAL A 203 -2.74 2.72 -24.99
C VAL A 203 -2.53 4.23 -24.87
N SER A 204 -3.57 4.95 -24.48
CA SER A 204 -3.54 6.40 -24.34
C SER A 204 -2.88 6.90 -23.06
N VAL A 205 -2.84 6.06 -22.01
CA VAL A 205 -2.32 6.43 -20.69
C VAL A 205 -1.41 5.32 -20.16
N PRO A 206 -0.19 5.64 -19.70
CA PRO A 206 0.69 4.66 -19.06
C PRO A 206 0.03 4.06 -17.82
N PRO A 207 -0.01 2.72 -17.66
CA PRO A 207 -0.69 2.09 -16.54
C PRO A 207 -0.19 2.53 -15.17
N LEU A 208 1.12 2.78 -15.05
CA LEU A 208 1.77 3.22 -13.81
C LEU A 208 1.32 4.59 -13.32
N LEU A 209 0.66 5.40 -14.17
CA LEU A 209 0.10 6.67 -13.75
C LEU A 209 -1.04 6.48 -12.72
N GLY A 210 -1.63 5.29 -12.66
CA GLY A 210 -2.61 4.92 -11.63
C GLY A 210 -2.08 5.07 -10.21
N LEU A 211 -0.75 4.96 -10.00
CA LEU A 211 -0.13 5.20 -8.69
C LEU A 211 -0.31 6.63 -8.18
N ARG A 212 -0.56 7.60 -9.07
CA ARG A 212 -0.73 9.01 -8.71
C ARG A 212 -2.22 9.33 -8.52
N PRO A 213 -2.67 9.65 -7.29
CA PRO A 213 -4.03 10.11 -7.08
C PRO A 213 -4.27 11.44 -7.82
N PRO A 214 -5.51 11.74 -8.26
CA PRO A 214 -5.84 13.04 -8.81
C PRO A 214 -5.49 14.17 -7.85
N PRO A 215 -5.10 15.36 -8.36
CA PRO A 215 -4.71 16.48 -7.51
C PRO A 215 -5.78 16.86 -6.45
N ALA A 216 -7.05 16.80 -6.81
CA ALA A 216 -8.16 17.08 -5.87
C ALA A 216 -8.22 16.06 -4.73
N VAL A 217 -8.04 14.78 -5.03
CA VAL A 217 -8.03 13.70 -4.02
C VAL A 217 -6.77 13.79 -3.16
N ALA A 218 -5.62 14.08 -3.77
CA ALA A 218 -4.37 14.30 -3.05
C ALA A 218 -4.49 15.48 -2.07
N ALA A 219 -5.05 16.62 -2.52
CA ALA A 219 -5.31 17.77 -1.67
C ALA A 219 -6.30 17.44 -0.54
N ALA A 220 -7.37 16.69 -0.83
CA ALA A 220 -8.31 16.24 0.19
C ALA A 220 -7.65 15.31 1.23
N LEU A 221 -6.79 14.39 0.81
CA LEU A 221 -6.06 13.50 1.72
C LEU A 221 -5.05 14.25 2.60
N VAL A 222 -4.33 15.21 2.04
CA VAL A 222 -3.37 16.05 2.80
C VAL A 222 -4.12 16.91 3.81
N THR A 223 -5.19 17.61 3.38
CA THR A 223 -6.01 18.44 4.27
C THR A 223 -6.67 17.61 5.37
N ALA A 224 -7.24 16.46 5.02
CA ALA A 224 -7.78 15.50 5.99
C ALA A 224 -6.71 15.05 7.00
N GLY A 225 -5.49 14.74 6.54
CA GLY A 225 -4.40 14.33 7.43
C GLY A 225 -3.96 15.43 8.40
N LEU A 226 -3.89 16.67 7.94
CA LEU A 226 -3.56 17.81 8.80
C LEU A 226 -4.68 18.09 9.82
N LEU A 227 -5.94 18.05 9.41
CA LEU A 227 -7.09 18.20 10.31
C LEU A 227 -7.17 17.05 11.33
N ALA A 228 -6.92 15.82 10.88
CA ALA A 228 -6.83 14.64 11.72
C ALA A 228 -5.77 14.81 12.82
N ALA A 229 -4.55 15.18 12.44
CA ALA A 229 -3.46 15.40 13.39
C ALA A 229 -3.71 16.58 14.35
N GLY A 230 -4.31 17.68 13.83
CA GLY A 230 -4.71 18.81 14.66
C GLY A 230 -5.80 18.44 15.67
N SER A 231 -6.82 17.71 15.23
CA SER A 231 -7.90 17.26 16.13
C SER A 231 -7.43 16.21 17.15
N GLU A 232 -6.46 15.37 16.80
CA GLU A 232 -5.84 14.45 17.75
C GLU A 232 -5.10 15.19 18.87
N SER A 233 -4.43 16.28 18.55
CA SER A 233 -3.68 17.04 19.56
C SER A 233 -4.57 17.97 20.39
N TRP A 234 -5.62 18.58 19.81
CA TRP A 234 -6.42 19.60 20.49
C TRP A 234 -7.81 19.13 20.95
N LEU A 235 -8.49 18.29 20.16
CA LEU A 235 -9.88 17.87 20.44
C LEU A 235 -9.93 16.55 21.20
N TYR A 236 -9.10 15.57 20.85
CA TYR A 236 -9.13 14.24 21.46
C TYR A 236 -8.98 14.24 23.00
N PRO A 237 -8.09 15.06 23.61
CA PRO A 237 -7.99 15.13 25.08
C PRO A 237 -9.28 15.60 25.76
N SER A 238 -10.08 16.41 25.07
CA SER A 238 -11.32 16.98 25.58
C SER A 238 -12.55 16.12 25.25
N SER A 239 -12.61 15.56 24.04
CA SER A 239 -13.72 14.73 23.58
C SER A 239 -13.31 13.80 22.44
N ALA A 240 -13.27 12.50 22.73
CA ALA A 240 -13.06 11.47 21.72
C ALA A 240 -14.17 11.45 20.65
N ALA A 241 -15.41 11.79 21.02
CA ALA A 241 -16.53 11.86 20.09
C ALA A 241 -16.35 12.99 19.07
N ALA A 242 -15.89 14.17 19.52
CA ALA A 242 -15.61 15.30 18.63
C ALA A 242 -14.44 14.98 17.67
N HIS A 243 -13.40 14.32 18.17
CA HIS A 243 -12.31 13.81 17.33
C HIS A 243 -12.87 12.90 16.22
N VAL A 244 -13.62 11.86 16.58
CA VAL A 244 -14.23 10.92 15.62
C VAL A 244 -15.14 11.63 14.61
N ALA A 245 -15.89 12.65 15.03
CA ALA A 245 -16.73 13.44 14.12
C ALA A 245 -15.91 14.19 13.06
N VAL A 246 -14.77 14.79 13.44
CA VAL A 246 -13.83 15.41 12.48
C VAL A 246 -13.30 14.37 11.50
N GLY A 247 -12.92 13.18 11.99
CA GLY A 247 -12.47 12.07 11.15
C GLY A 247 -13.54 11.63 10.14
N ALA A 248 -14.80 11.51 10.57
CA ALA A 248 -15.91 11.14 9.69
C ALA A 248 -16.18 12.20 8.61
N LEU A 249 -16.14 13.49 8.95
CA LEU A 249 -16.29 14.60 8.00
C LEU A 249 -15.14 14.64 6.98
N CYS A 250 -13.90 14.47 7.44
CA CYS A 250 -12.73 14.39 6.58
C CYS A 250 -12.81 13.17 5.64
N GLY A 251 -13.24 12.02 6.15
CA GLY A 251 -13.47 10.82 5.34
C GLY A 251 -14.52 11.03 4.25
N ALA A 252 -15.66 11.63 4.60
CA ALA A 252 -16.69 11.99 3.63
C ALA A 252 -16.18 12.97 2.56
N ALA A 253 -15.36 13.96 2.94
CA ALA A 253 -14.76 14.90 2.00
C ALA A 253 -13.78 14.22 1.03
N VAL A 254 -12.95 13.28 1.51
CA VAL A 254 -12.05 12.49 0.66
C VAL A 254 -12.84 11.63 -0.33
N VAL A 255 -13.91 10.96 0.13
CA VAL A 255 -14.80 10.18 -0.74
C VAL A 255 -15.47 11.07 -1.79
N ALA A 256 -15.98 12.23 -1.39
CA ALA A 256 -16.58 13.19 -2.31
C ALA A 256 -15.58 13.68 -3.36
N ALA A 257 -14.34 13.98 -2.97
CA ALA A 257 -13.27 14.37 -3.89
C ALA A 257 -12.91 13.25 -4.88
N ALA A 258 -12.92 11.99 -4.43
CA ALA A 258 -12.68 10.83 -5.28
C ALA A 258 -13.80 10.67 -6.33
N VAL A 259 -15.06 10.66 -5.89
CA VAL A 259 -16.24 10.57 -6.77
C VAL A 259 -16.28 11.72 -7.77
N TYR A 260 -16.03 12.95 -7.30
CA TYR A 260 -16.02 14.13 -8.16
C TYR A 260 -14.94 14.07 -9.24
N SER A 261 -13.75 13.55 -8.88
CA SER A 261 -12.65 13.37 -9.83
C SER A 261 -12.96 12.32 -10.89
N GLU A 262 -13.71 11.28 -10.54
CA GLU A 262 -14.17 10.26 -11.51
C GLU A 262 -15.25 10.80 -12.43
N LEU A 263 -16.24 11.53 -11.90
CA LEU A 263 -17.29 12.16 -12.71
C LEU A 263 -16.72 13.14 -13.73
N ARG A 264 -15.75 13.98 -13.33
CA ARG A 264 -15.05 14.89 -14.25
C ARG A 264 -14.30 14.14 -15.35
N LEU A 265 -13.66 13.02 -15.01
CA LEU A 265 -12.95 12.19 -15.99
C LEU A 265 -13.94 11.62 -17.01
N LEU A 266 -15.08 11.10 -16.56
CA LEU A 266 -16.13 10.57 -17.43
C LEU A 266 -16.73 11.64 -18.35
N GLN A 267 -16.98 12.85 -17.82
CA GLN A 267 -17.46 13.99 -18.61
C GLN A 267 -16.44 14.40 -19.69
N ALA A 268 -15.16 14.54 -19.32
CA ALA A 268 -14.10 14.91 -20.27
C ALA A 268 -13.91 13.86 -21.37
N VAL A 269 -14.08 12.57 -21.06
CA VAL A 269 -14.06 11.50 -22.06
C VAL A 269 -15.28 11.60 -22.98
N ARG A 270 -16.48 11.82 -22.42
CA ARG A 270 -17.72 11.96 -23.20
C ARG A 270 -17.67 13.15 -24.15
N GLU A 271 -17.16 14.30 -23.72
CA GLU A 271 -16.98 15.49 -24.57
C GLU A 271 -16.01 15.22 -25.72
N ARG A 272 -14.86 14.58 -25.46
CA ARG A 272 -13.88 14.23 -26.49
C ARG A 272 -14.41 13.22 -27.52
N VAL A 273 -15.23 12.27 -27.11
CA VAL A 273 -15.88 11.31 -28.02
C VAL A 273 -16.97 12.01 -28.84
N GLY A 274 -17.76 12.90 -28.22
CA GLY A 274 -18.75 13.71 -28.92
C GLY A 274 -18.14 14.63 -29.98
N ASP A 275 -17.01 15.26 -29.70
CA ASP A 275 -16.28 16.11 -30.65
C ASP A 275 -15.66 15.33 -31.82
N LYS A 276 -15.21 14.09 -31.59
CA LYS A 276 -14.74 13.22 -32.68
C LYS A 276 -15.86 12.79 -33.61
N LEU A 277 -17.05 12.48 -33.07
CA LEU A 277 -18.23 12.11 -33.86
C LEU A 277 -18.81 13.29 -34.65
N LYS A 278 -18.64 14.53 -34.18
CA LYS A 278 -19.04 15.74 -34.92
C LYS A 278 -18.07 16.13 -36.04
N ARG A 279 -16.86 15.57 -36.05
CA ARG A 279 -15.81 15.85 -37.05
C ARG A 279 -15.66 14.74 -38.11
N SER A 280 -16.37 13.62 -37.97
CA SER A 280 -16.47 12.54 -38.97
C SER A 280 -17.75 12.67 -39.76
#